data_AF-A0A1I0T7M6-F1
#
_entry.id   AF-A0A1I0T7M6-F1
#
_cell.length_a   1.000
_cell.length_b   1.000
_cell.length_c   1.000
_cell.angle_alpha   90.00
_cell.angle_beta   90.00
_cell.angle_gamma   90.00
#
_symmetry.space_group_name_H-M   'P 1'
#
loop_
_entity.id
_entity.type
_entity.pdbx_description
1 polymer ?
#
loop_
_entity_poly.entity_id
_entity_poly.type
_entity_poly.pdbx_seq_one_letter_code
_entity_poly.pdbx_strand_id
1 'polypeptide(L)'
;MKLIKLSEQLLKQMVVEYKKNNRELFDLDFFKQLHPNETENSLSKALYLLEEEGFVSILPADNVAYITALNPRGIANVEENTLLKKGYTLIKEIKSLIQ
;
A
#
# COMPACT_ATOMS: atom_id res chain seq x y z
N MET A 1 -12.08 -2.12 7.99
CA MET A 1 -11.79 -3.10 6.91
C MET A 1 -11.00 -4.29 7.48
N LYS A 2 -10.85 -5.43 6.78
CA LYS A 2 -9.89 -6.48 7.21
C LYS A 2 -8.46 -5.94 7.15
N LEU A 3 -7.62 -6.25 8.15
CA LEU A 3 -6.26 -5.71 8.31
C LEU A 3 -5.39 -5.83 7.04
N ILE A 4 -5.29 -7.03 6.46
CA ILE A 4 -4.49 -7.28 5.25
C ILE A 4 -4.97 -6.40 4.10
N LYS A 5 -6.28 -6.34 3.87
CA LYS A 5 -6.85 -5.51 2.80
C LYS A 5 -6.58 -4.02 3.04
N LEU A 6 -6.57 -3.57 4.29
CA LEU A 6 -6.18 -2.21 4.66
C LEU A 6 -4.71 -1.98 4.33
N SER A 7 -3.79 -2.81 4.83
CA SER A 7 -2.36 -2.68 4.55
C SER A 7 -2.05 -2.61 3.05
N GLU A 8 -2.66 -3.49 2.25
CA GLU A 8 -2.49 -3.46 0.80
C GLU A 8 -2.99 -2.16 0.15
N GLN A 9 -4.10 -1.61 0.64
CA GLN A 9 -4.63 -0.34 0.12
C GLN A 9 -3.74 0.83 0.49
N LEU A 10 -3.27 0.90 1.73
CA LEU A 10 -2.33 1.93 2.17
C LEU A 10 -1.04 1.88 1.34
N LEU A 11 -0.47 0.69 1.14
CA LEU A 11 0.74 0.52 0.31
C LEU A 11 0.52 0.99 -1.13
N LYS A 12 -0.59 0.59 -1.76
CA LYS A 12 -0.93 1.03 -3.13
C LYS A 12 -1.08 2.55 -3.22
N GLN A 13 -1.71 3.17 -2.23
CA GLN A 13 -1.88 4.62 -2.19
C GLN A 13 -0.53 5.35 -2.06
N MET A 14 0.37 4.88 -1.19
CA MET A 14 1.73 5.43 -1.08
C MET A 14 2.48 5.32 -2.41
N VAL A 15 2.43 4.17 -3.08
CA VAL A 15 3.09 3.99 -4.38
C VAL A 15 2.49 4.88 -5.47
N VAL A 16 1.17 5.10 -5.46
CA VAL A 16 0.52 6.03 -6.40
C VAL A 16 1.00 7.46 -6.17
N GLU A 17 1.07 7.91 -4.91
CA GLU A 17 1.57 9.24 -4.57
C GLU A 17 3.06 9.41 -4.87
N TYR A 18 3.87 8.39 -4.61
CA TYR A 18 5.27 8.36 -5.01
C TYR A 18 5.43 8.56 -6.52
N LYS A 19 4.67 7.82 -7.34
CA LYS A 19 4.75 7.92 -8.79
C LYS A 19 4.30 9.27 -9.35
N LYS A 20 3.37 9.94 -8.67
CA LYS A 20 2.83 11.24 -9.10
C LYS A 20 3.71 12.40 -8.66
N ASN A 21 4.17 12.36 -7.41
CA ASN A 21 4.70 13.53 -6.72
C ASN A 21 6.12 13.31 -6.16
N ASN A 22 6.73 12.14 -6.39
CA ASN A 22 7.98 11.70 -5.78
C ASN A 22 7.95 11.80 -4.23
N ARG A 23 6.77 11.60 -3.65
CA ARG A 23 6.55 11.63 -2.19
C ARG A 23 6.91 10.27 -1.58
N GLU A 24 7.80 10.28 -0.61
CA GLU A 24 8.25 9.06 0.08
C GLU A 24 7.80 8.99 1.54
N LEU A 25 7.45 10.14 2.15
CA LEU A 25 7.06 10.25 3.56
C LEU A 25 5.58 10.59 3.72
N PHE A 26 4.89 9.85 4.57
CA PHE A 26 3.45 9.96 4.80
C PHE A 26 3.19 10.06 6.30
N ASP A 27 2.49 11.10 6.73
CA ASP A 27 2.01 11.20 8.11
C ASP A 27 0.72 10.39 8.28
N LEU A 28 0.34 10.16 9.53
CA LEU A 28 -0.89 9.46 9.85
C LEU A 28 -2.16 10.19 9.34
N ASP A 29 -2.12 11.53 9.29
CA ASP A 29 -3.27 12.35 8.87
C ASP A 29 -3.60 12.16 7.39
N PHE A 30 -2.59 11.98 6.53
CA PHE A 30 -2.79 11.58 5.14
C PHE A 30 -3.66 10.31 5.02
N PHE A 31 -3.41 9.30 5.86
CA PHE A 31 -4.19 8.07 5.83
C PHE A 31 -5.60 8.24 6.43
N LYS A 32 -5.75 9.06 7.48
CA LYS A 32 -7.07 9.40 8.06
C LYS A 32 -7.96 10.11 7.04
N GLN A 33 -7.41 11.02 6.25
CA GLN A 33 -8.16 11.72 5.20
C GLN A 33 -8.64 10.76 4.10
N LEU A 34 -7.82 9.77 3.73
CA LEU A 34 -8.16 8.77 2.72
C LEU A 34 -9.11 7.68 3.24
N HIS A 35 -9.08 7.40 4.54
CA HIS A 35 -9.87 6.35 5.17
C HIS A 35 -10.59 6.89 6.43
N PRO A 36 -11.57 7.80 6.28
CA PRO A 36 -12.21 8.48 7.42
C PRO A 36 -13.00 7.54 8.34
N ASN A 37 -13.32 6.34 7.87
CA ASN A 37 -14.05 5.32 8.64
C ASN A 37 -13.11 4.35 9.39
N GLU A 38 -11.80 4.42 9.16
CA GLU A 38 -10.82 3.59 9.86
C GLU A 38 -10.27 4.34 11.08
N THR A 39 -10.11 3.61 12.19
CA THR A 39 -9.52 4.20 13.40
C THR A 39 -8.02 4.37 13.24
N GLU A 40 -7.45 5.32 13.99
CA GLU A 40 -5.99 5.51 14.09
C GLU A 40 -5.25 4.21 14.46
N ASN A 41 -5.81 3.41 15.36
CA ASN A 41 -5.25 2.12 15.75
C ASN A 41 -5.30 1.11 14.58
N SER A 42 -6.40 1.08 13.82
CA SER A 42 -6.51 0.22 12.63
C SER A 42 -5.49 0.60 11.56
N LEU A 43 -5.32 1.90 11.31
CA LEU A 43 -4.34 2.42 10.36
C LEU A 43 -2.92 2.11 10.82
N SER A 44 -2.59 2.40 12.08
CA SER A 44 -1.26 2.12 12.62
C SER A 44 -0.92 0.63 12.57
N LYS A 45 -1.85 -0.26 12.94
CA LYS A 45 -1.65 -1.72 12.81
C LYS A 45 -1.41 -2.15 11.37
N ALA A 46 -2.12 -1.57 10.42
CA ALA A 46 -1.93 -1.87 9.00
C ALA A 46 -0.56 -1.37 8.49
N LEU A 47 -0.09 -0.23 8.97
CA LEU A 47 1.22 0.31 8.65
C LEU A 47 2.33 -0.55 9.27
N TYR A 48 2.22 -0.93 10.54
CA TYR A 48 3.18 -1.83 11.20
C TYR A 48 3.27 -3.20 10.52
N LEU A 49 2.16 -3.74 10.01
CA LEU A 49 2.18 -4.95 9.20
C LEU A 49 3.05 -4.78 7.93
N LEU A 50 2.98 -3.62 7.27
CA LEU A 50 3.84 -3.32 6.11
C LEU A 50 5.31 -3.15 6.50
N GLU A 51 5.58 -2.65 7.71
CA GLU A 51 6.94 -2.53 8.23
C GLU A 51 7.54 -3.90 8.51
N GLU A 52 6.79 -4.83 9.10
CA GLU A 52 7.21 -6.22 9.31
C GLU A 52 7.57 -6.92 7.98
N GLU A 53 6.89 -6.57 6.89
CA GLU A 53 7.16 -7.09 5.54
C GLU A 53 8.31 -6.35 4.82
N GLY A 54 8.86 -5.30 5.44
CA GLY A 54 9.94 -4.47 4.90
C GLY A 54 9.51 -3.51 3.78
N PHE A 55 8.20 -3.29 3.61
CA PHE A 55 7.65 -2.43 2.57
C PHE A 55 7.68 -0.95 2.95
N VAL A 56 7.68 -0.66 4.25
CA VAL A 56 7.81 0.70 4.80
C VAL A 56 8.75 0.70 6.00
N SER A 57 9.13 1.89 6.44
CA SER A 57 9.79 2.12 7.73
C SER A 57 8.94 3.11 8.54
N ILE A 58 8.75 2.87 9.83
CA ILE A 58 7.90 3.71 10.68
C ILE A 58 8.75 4.47 11.68
N LEU A 59 8.50 5.77 11.78
CA LEU A 59 8.88 6.57 12.92
C LEU A 59 7.66 6.64 13.86
N PRO A 60 7.70 5.96 15.03
CA PRO A 60 6.59 5.94 15.95
C PRO A 60 6.54 7.21 16.82
N ALA A 61 5.34 7.61 17.23
CA ALA A 61 5.10 8.56 18.32
C ALA A 61 3.78 8.18 19.02
N ASP A 62 3.67 8.33 20.34
CA ASP A 62 2.44 8.05 21.10
C ASP A 62 1.75 6.71 20.76
N ASN A 63 2.54 5.66 20.50
CA ASN A 63 2.10 4.32 20.08
C ASN A 63 1.40 4.25 18.71
N VAL A 64 1.57 5.25 17.85
CA VAL A 64 1.03 5.26 16.48
C VAL A 64 2.14 5.35 15.45
N ALA A 65 1.83 4.96 14.21
CA ALA A 65 2.73 5.09 13.07
C ALA A 65 2.74 6.55 12.59
N TYR A 66 3.43 7.41 13.32
CA TYR A 66 3.38 8.87 13.15
C TYR A 66 3.87 9.32 11.78
N ILE A 67 5.05 8.83 11.35
CA ILE A 67 5.56 9.00 9.99
C ILE A 67 5.85 7.63 9.41
N THR A 68 5.39 7.39 8.19
CA THR A 68 5.67 6.20 7.39
C THR A 68 6.52 6.58 6.19
N ALA A 69 7.69 5.97 6.05
CA ALA A 69 8.54 6.09 4.88
C ALA A 69 8.35 4.89 3.94
N LEU A 70 8.05 5.13 2.67
CA LEU A 70 7.90 4.10 1.66
C LEU A 70 9.27 3.56 1.24
N ASN A 71 9.48 2.24 1.33
CA ASN A 71 10.73 1.62 0.91
C ASN A 71 10.67 1.20 -0.58
N PRO A 72 11.82 1.13 -1.27
CA PRO A 72 11.89 0.61 -2.65
C PRO A 72 11.28 -0.78 -2.83
N ARG A 73 11.39 -1.65 -1.81
CA ARG A 73 10.76 -2.98 -1.79
C ARG A 73 9.23 -2.90 -1.88
N GLY A 74 8.61 -1.93 -1.19
CA GLY A 74 7.17 -1.69 -1.25
C GLY A 74 6.72 -1.24 -2.63
N ILE A 75 7.52 -0.38 -3.28
CA ILE A 75 7.28 0.07 -4.67
C ILE A 75 7.34 -1.13 -5.63
N ALA A 76 8.43 -1.89 -5.61
CA ALA A 76 8.62 -3.06 -6.47
C ALA A 76 7.50 -4.09 -6.30
N ASN A 77 7.09 -4.38 -5.06
CA ASN A 77 6.00 -5.32 -4.78
C ASN A 77 4.67 -4.89 -5.44
N VAL A 78 4.32 -3.61 -5.40
CA VAL A 78 3.07 -3.11 -6.04
C VAL A 78 3.17 -3.16 -7.57
N GLU A 79 4.34 -2.88 -8.12
CA GLU A 79 4.58 -2.94 -9.56
C GLU A 79 4.51 -4.37 -10.10
N GLU A 80 5.21 -5.30 -9.48
CA GLU A 80 5.19 -6.73 -9.83
C GLU A 80 3.77 -7.30 -9.76
N ASN A 81 3.04 -7.03 -8.67
CA ASN A 81 1.64 -7.44 -8.56
C ASN A 81 0.76 -6.87 -9.68
N THR A 82 1.02 -5.64 -10.11
CA THR A 82 0.30 -5.00 -11.21
C THR A 82 0.63 -5.66 -12.55
N LEU A 83 1.91 -5.97 -12.79
CA LEU A 83 2.37 -6.67 -14.00
C LEU A 83 1.79 -8.08 -14.09
N LEU A 84 1.81 -8.83 -12.99
CA LEU A 84 1.21 -10.18 -12.91
C LEU A 84 -0.28 -10.15 -13.23
N LYS A 85 -1.03 -9.18 -12.68
CA LYS A 85 -2.45 -9.01 -13.00
C LYS A 85 -2.68 -8.72 -14.49
N LYS A 86 -1.88 -7.83 -15.09
CA LYS A 86 -1.97 -7.54 -16.53
C LYS A 86 -1.69 -8.78 -17.38
N GLY A 87 -0.64 -9.53 -17.05
CA GLY A 87 -0.31 -10.78 -17.75
C GLY A 87 -1.45 -11.82 -17.70
N TYR A 88 -2.06 -11.99 -16.52
CA TYR A 88 -3.21 -12.89 -16.37
C TYR A 88 -4.43 -12.45 -17.20
N THR A 89 -4.73 -11.15 -17.22
CA THR A 89 -5.82 -10.61 -18.05
C THR A 89 -5.60 -10.89 -19.53
N LEU A 90 -4.39 -10.65 -20.04
CA LEU A 90 -4.05 -10.93 -21.45
C LEU A 90 -4.23 -12.41 -21.81
N ILE A 91 -3.78 -13.34 -20.96
CA ILE A 91 -3.96 -14.78 -21.20
C ILE A 91 -5.45 -15.15 -21.23
N LYS A 92 -6.26 -14.55 -20.36
CA LYS A 92 -7.71 -14.79 -20.32
C LYS A 92 -8.40 -14.30 -21.59
N GLU A 93 -8.03 -13.12 -22.08
CA GLU A 93 -8.56 -12.55 -23.33
C GLU A 93 -8.19 -13.44 -24.54
N ILE A 94 -6.94 -13.88 -24.64
CA ILE A 94 -6.50 -14.81 -25.70
C ILE A 94 -7.31 -16.11 -25.66
N LYS A 95 -7.51 -16.70 -24.48
CA LYS A 95 -8.34 -17.93 -24.35
C LYS A 95 -9.77 -17.71 -24.83
N SER A 96 -10.37 -16.56 -24.55
CA SER A 96 -11.74 -16.25 -25.00
C SER A 96 -11.87 -15.98 -26.49
N LEU A 97 -10.78 -15.71 -27.20
CA LEU A 97 -10.78 -15.49 -28.65
C LEU A 97 -10.59 -16.79 -29.45
N ILE A 98 -10.08 -17.84 -28.80
CA ILE A 98 -9.77 -19.15 -29.41
C ILE A 98 -10.81 -20.22 -29.00
N GLN A 99 -11.78 -19.86 -28.15
CA GLN A 99 -12.94 -20.67 -27.77
C GLN A 99 -14.22 -20.06 -28.35
#